data_AF-A0A085BH50-F1
#
_entry.id   AF-A0A085BH50-F1
#
_cell.length_a   1.000
_cell.length_b   1.000
_cell.length_c   1.000
_cell.angle_alpha   90.00
_cell.angle_beta   90.00
_cell.angle_gamma   90.00
#
_symmetry.space_group_name_H-M   'P 1'
#
loop_
_entity.id
_entity.type
_entity.pdbx_description
1 polymer ?
#
loop_
_entity_poly.entity_id
_entity_poly.type
_entity_poly.pdbx_seq_one_letter_code
_entity_poly.pdbx_strand_id
1 'polypeptide(L)'
;MNYTLELNVHEEGSNVVFNTILLNSFKVNIVERYSAPVSQKSKLCEVLFKVRTLDDQILKKKDGNLNTYIRGEAFTAYKNFIGVFSSAHYKKKLISKKTAEQDLVHFILSMVISNYELN
;
A
#
# COMPACT_ATOMS: atom_id res chain seq x y z
N MET A 1 13.17 -9.38 -7.71
CA MET A 1 11.71 -9.58 -7.77
C MET A 1 11.13 -8.54 -8.72
N ASN A 2 10.38 -8.97 -9.73
CA ASN A 2 9.73 -8.05 -10.66
C ASN A 2 8.36 -7.67 -10.09
N TYR A 3 8.08 -6.39 -10.01
CA TYR A 3 6.79 -5.85 -9.59
C TYR A 3 6.50 -4.55 -10.34
N THR A 4 5.23 -4.21 -10.45
CA THR A 4 4.77 -2.88 -10.84
C THR A 4 4.08 -2.24 -9.65
N LEU A 5 4.43 -1.00 -9.35
CA LEU A 5 3.85 -0.23 -8.25
C LEU A 5 3.02 0.93 -8.82
N GLU A 6 1.74 0.92 -8.51
CA GLU A 6 0.80 1.99 -8.83
C GLU A 6 0.45 2.72 -7.54
N LEU A 7 0.77 4.01 -7.46
CA LEU A 7 0.53 4.82 -6.26
C LEU A 7 -0.44 5.97 -6.55
N ASN A 8 -1.15 6.40 -5.52
CA ASN A 8 -2.00 7.59 -5.50
C ASN A 8 -3.17 7.55 -6.50
N VAL A 9 -3.74 6.39 -6.77
CA VAL A 9 -4.94 6.28 -7.64
C VAL A 9 -6.16 6.69 -6.84
N HIS A 10 -6.83 7.77 -7.24
CA HIS A 10 -8.05 8.26 -6.58
C HIS A 10 -8.89 9.09 -7.55
N GLU A 11 -10.19 9.16 -7.28
CA GLU A 11 -11.10 10.08 -7.96
C GLU A 11 -11.00 11.49 -7.37
N GLU A 12 -11.28 12.51 -8.18
CA GLU A 12 -11.27 13.89 -7.72
C GLU A 12 -12.29 14.11 -6.60
N GLY A 13 -11.87 14.78 -5.52
CA GLY A 13 -12.70 15.00 -4.33
C GLY A 13 -12.82 13.79 -3.40
N SER A 14 -12.26 12.63 -3.75
CA SER A 14 -12.25 11.45 -2.87
C SER A 14 -11.30 11.62 -1.68
N ASN A 15 -11.69 11.05 -0.54
CA ASN A 15 -10.81 10.86 0.63
C ASN A 15 -10.24 9.44 0.70
N VAL A 16 -10.39 8.64 -0.37
CA VAL A 16 -9.88 7.27 -0.48
C VAL A 16 -8.84 7.21 -1.58
N VAL A 17 -7.67 6.67 -1.26
CA VAL A 17 -6.58 6.43 -2.20
C VAL A 17 -6.34 4.93 -2.33
N PHE A 18 -6.14 4.49 -3.57
CA PHE A 18 -5.78 3.13 -3.92
C PHE A 18 -4.32 3.08 -4.36
N ASN A 19 -3.58 2.15 -3.77
CA ASN A 19 -2.24 1.77 -4.20
C ASN A 19 -2.24 0.28 -4.56
N THR A 20 -1.53 -0.10 -5.61
CA THR A 20 -1.47 -1.49 -6.06
C THR A 20 -0.02 -1.93 -6.25
N ILE A 21 0.31 -3.07 -5.65
CA ILE A 21 1.53 -3.82 -5.96
C ILE A 21 1.12 -4.98 -6.85
N LEU A 22 1.52 -4.96 -8.12
CA LEU A 22 1.30 -6.06 -9.06
C LEU A 22 2.57 -6.92 -9.12
N LEU A 23 2.43 -8.20 -8.76
CA LEU A 23 3.48 -9.21 -8.92
C LEU A 23 3.08 -10.21 -10.01
N ASN A 24 4.02 -11.08 -10.37
CA ASN A 24 3.79 -12.10 -11.41
C ASN A 24 2.73 -13.15 -11.06
N SER A 25 2.38 -13.32 -9.77
CA SER A 25 1.47 -14.38 -9.31
C SER A 25 0.21 -13.85 -8.61
N PHE A 26 0.26 -12.64 -8.07
CA PHE A 26 -0.85 -12.02 -7.35
C PHE A 26 -0.67 -10.50 -7.34
N LYS A 27 -1.72 -9.79 -6.89
CA LYS A 27 -1.66 -8.37 -6.62
C LYS A 27 -2.09 -8.05 -5.21
N VAL A 28 -1.52 -6.99 -4.66
CA VAL A 28 -1.88 -6.44 -3.34
C VAL A 28 -2.52 -5.10 -3.57
N ASN A 29 -3.81 -4.99 -3.26
CA ASN A 29 -4.54 -3.72 -3.29
C ASN A 29 -4.55 -3.13 -1.89
N ILE A 30 -3.97 -1.95 -1.75
CA ILE A 30 -3.88 -1.18 -0.53
C ILE A 30 -4.87 -0.03 -0.64
N VAL A 31 -5.67 0.16 0.41
CA VAL A 31 -6.66 1.21 0.51
C VAL A 31 -6.29 2.10 1.67
N GLU A 32 -6.11 3.38 1.37
CA GLU A 32 -5.85 4.44 2.33
C GLU A 32 -7.11 5.29 2.48
N ARG A 33 -7.50 5.63 3.70
CA ARG A 33 -8.59 6.57 3.98
C ARG A 33 -8.07 7.79 4.72
N TYR A 34 -8.45 8.95 4.25
CA TYR A 34 -8.05 10.25 4.77
C TYR A 34 -9.22 10.96 5.46
N SER A 35 -8.89 11.86 6.39
CA SER A 35 -9.88 12.64 7.15
C SER A 35 -10.70 13.62 6.32
N ALA A 36 -10.23 13.96 5.13
CA ALA A 36 -10.82 14.90 4.18
C ALA A 36 -10.34 14.50 2.77
N PRO A 37 -10.90 15.08 1.69
CA PRO A 37 -10.40 14.86 0.34
C PRO A 37 -8.89 15.05 0.25
N VAL A 38 -8.23 14.21 -0.56
CA VAL A 38 -6.76 14.17 -0.69
C VAL A 38 -6.19 15.50 -1.16
N SER A 39 -6.96 16.28 -1.93
CA SER A 39 -6.59 17.62 -2.40
C SER A 39 -6.49 18.68 -1.28
N GLN A 40 -6.99 18.38 -0.08
CA GLN A 40 -6.91 19.26 1.09
C GLN A 40 -5.78 18.80 2.02
N LYS A 41 -5.50 19.56 3.09
CA LYS A 41 -4.55 19.17 4.16
C LYS A 41 -5.13 18.02 5.02
N SER A 42 -5.36 16.87 4.40
CA SER A 42 -5.98 15.70 5.00
C SER A 42 -4.96 14.81 5.72
N LYS A 43 -5.40 14.12 6.76
CA LYS A 43 -4.59 13.20 7.55
C LYS A 43 -4.96 11.77 7.18
N LEU A 44 -3.96 10.91 6.96
CA LEU A 44 -4.19 9.47 6.79
C LEU A 44 -4.73 8.88 8.10
N CYS A 45 -5.93 8.31 8.04
CA CYS A 45 -6.68 7.80 9.19
C CYS A 45 -6.64 6.27 9.26
N GLU A 46 -6.76 5.60 8.12
CA GLU A 46 -6.84 4.14 8.06
C GLU A 46 -6.09 3.63 6.84
N VAL A 47 -5.44 2.48 7.00
CA VAL A 47 -4.86 1.73 5.90
C VAL A 47 -5.26 0.27 6.06
N LEU A 48 -5.74 -0.32 4.97
CA LEU A 48 -5.95 -1.76 4.88
C LEU A 48 -5.43 -2.27 3.54
N PHE A 49 -5.19 -3.56 3.44
CA PHE A 49 -4.91 -4.20 2.17
C PHE A 49 -5.65 -5.52 2.00
N LYS A 50 -5.77 -5.92 0.73
CA LYS A 50 -6.31 -7.19 0.27
C LYS A 50 -5.35 -7.80 -0.73
N VAL A 51 -5.21 -9.12 -0.68
CA VAL A 51 -4.49 -9.87 -1.71
C VAL A 51 -5.50 -10.44 -2.69
N ARG A 52 -5.20 -10.33 -3.98
CA ARG A 52 -6.00 -10.90 -5.05
C ARG A 52 -5.13 -11.71 -5.99
N THR A 53 -5.73 -12.72 -6.60
CA THR A 53 -5.16 -13.38 -7.77
C THR A 53 -5.09 -12.42 -8.97
N LEU A 54 -4.44 -12.84 -10.06
CA LEU A 54 -4.36 -12.04 -11.29
C LEU A 54 -5.72 -11.89 -11.99
N ASP A 55 -6.65 -12.82 -11.77
CA ASP A 55 -8.05 -12.78 -12.24
C ASP A 55 -9.00 -12.12 -11.21
N ASP A 56 -8.46 -11.28 -10.32
CA ASP A 56 -9.20 -10.41 -9.41
C ASP A 56 -9.99 -11.10 -8.29
N GLN A 57 -9.77 -12.39 -8.05
CA GLN A 57 -10.37 -13.09 -6.92
C GLN A 57 -9.69 -12.69 -5.61
N ILE A 58 -10.48 -12.30 -4.61
CA ILE A 58 -9.95 -11.93 -3.29
C ILE A 58 -9.58 -13.20 -2.53
N LEU A 59 -8.31 -13.28 -2.11
CA LEU A 59 -7.83 -14.35 -1.25
C LEU A 59 -8.28 -14.11 0.19
N LYS A 60 -8.72 -15.18 0.87
CA LYS A 60 -9.01 -15.13 2.31
C LYS A 60 -7.70 -15.22 3.08
N LYS A 61 -7.64 -14.51 4.21
CA LYS A 61 -6.55 -14.67 5.17
C LYS A 61 -6.67 -16.00 5.93
N LYS A 62 -5.61 -16.36 6.65
CA LYS A 62 -5.56 -17.50 7.59
C LYS A 62 -6.68 -17.50 8.63
N ASP A 63 -7.12 -16.32 9.07
CA ASP A 63 -8.19 -16.14 10.06
C ASP A 63 -9.61 -16.12 9.43
N GLY A 64 -9.74 -16.33 8.12
CA GLY A 64 -10.99 -16.26 7.37
C GLY A 64 -11.48 -14.85 7.01
N ASN A 65 -10.84 -13.79 7.51
CA ASN A 65 -11.19 -12.41 7.17
C ASN A 65 -10.62 -11.98 5.81
N LEU A 66 -11.27 -11.01 5.17
CA LEU A 66 -10.83 -10.48 3.87
C LEU A 66 -9.94 -9.23 3.99
N ASN A 67 -10.09 -8.46 5.07
CA ASN A 67 -9.35 -7.21 5.25
C ASN A 67 -8.15 -7.44 6.19
N THR A 68 -6.98 -6.95 5.77
CA THR A 68 -5.84 -6.79 6.67
C THR A 68 -5.65 -5.31 6.99
N TYR A 69 -5.98 -4.89 8.20
CA TYR A 69 -5.74 -3.52 8.64
C TYR A 69 -4.28 -3.35 9.08
N ILE A 70 -3.65 -2.25 8.65
CA ILE A 70 -2.32 -1.85 9.13
C ILE A 70 -2.53 -0.92 10.34
N ARG A 71 -2.10 -1.34 11.53
CA ARG A 71 -2.34 -0.64 12.80
C ARG A 71 -1.06 -0.52 13.63
N GLY A 72 -1.09 0.34 14.65
CA GLY A 72 0.01 0.48 15.62
C GLY A 72 1.32 0.92 14.96
N GLU A 73 2.42 0.25 15.31
CA GLU A 73 3.75 0.53 14.75
C GLU A 73 3.81 0.32 13.24
N ALA A 74 3.13 -0.70 12.71
CA ALA A 74 3.07 -0.95 11.28
C ALA A 74 2.41 0.22 10.52
N PHE A 75 1.40 0.86 11.12
CA PHE A 75 0.77 2.05 10.54
C PHE A 75 1.73 3.25 10.53
N THR A 76 2.52 3.42 11.58
CA THR A 76 3.57 4.44 11.63
C THR A 76 4.66 4.18 10.59
N ALA A 77 5.13 2.93 10.46
CA ALA A 77 6.09 2.53 9.44
C ALA A 77 5.55 2.79 8.02
N TYR A 78 4.31 2.40 7.75
CA TYR A 78 3.64 2.65 6.47
C TYR A 78 3.62 4.14 6.11
N LYS A 79 3.20 5.01 7.04
CA LYS A 79 3.23 6.47 6.84
C LYS A 79 4.63 6.99 6.49
N ASN A 80 5.67 6.44 7.13
CA ASN A 80 7.03 6.85 6.83
C ASN A 80 7.42 6.48 5.40
N PHE A 81 7.11 5.25 4.95
CA PHE A 81 7.36 4.84 3.56
C PHE A 81 6.61 5.72 2.57
N ILE A 82 5.31 5.97 2.78
CA ILE A 82 4.52 6.84 1.89
C ILE A 82 5.03 8.29 1.91
N GLY A 83 5.43 8.78 3.08
CA GLY A 83 6.01 10.11 3.26
C GLY A 83 7.25 10.34 2.40
N VAL A 84 8.08 9.31 2.18
CA VAL A 84 9.27 9.41 1.31
C VAL A 84 8.90 9.87 -0.09
N PHE A 85 7.84 9.31 -0.71
CA PHE A 85 7.43 9.69 -2.08
C PHE A 85 6.97 11.14 -2.19
N SER A 86 6.42 11.70 -1.11
CA SER A 86 5.99 13.10 -1.05
C SER A 86 7.14 14.08 -0.75
N SER A 87 8.29 13.57 -0.27
CA SER A 87 9.40 14.38 0.22
C SER A 87 10.09 15.18 -0.89
N ALA A 88 10.61 16.36 -0.51
CA ALA A 88 11.39 17.19 -1.43
C ALA A 88 12.64 16.47 -1.95
N HIS A 89 13.25 15.61 -1.13
CA HIS A 89 14.44 14.82 -1.51
C HIS A 89 14.12 13.79 -2.59
N TYR A 90 12.99 13.09 -2.47
CA TYR A 90 12.52 12.19 -3.52
C TYR A 90 12.17 12.96 -4.81
N LYS A 91 11.46 14.08 -4.70
CA LYS A 91 11.13 14.95 -5.86
C LYS A 91 12.37 15.49 -6.57
N LYS A 92 13.43 15.78 -5.83
CA LYS A 92 14.75 16.20 -6.35
C LYS A 92 15.64 15.01 -6.77
N LYS A 93 15.12 13.78 -6.76
CA LYS A 93 15.84 12.54 -7.09
C LYS A 93 17.10 12.29 -6.25
N LEU A 94 17.16 12.86 -5.05
CA LEU A 94 18.25 12.65 -4.08
C LEU A 94 18.12 11.29 -3.37
N ILE A 95 16.92 10.72 -3.38
CA ILE A 95 16.64 9.35 -2.94
C ILE A 95 16.42 8.51 -4.20
N SER A 96 17.05 7.33 -4.26
CA SER A 96 16.81 6.35 -5.32
C SER A 96 15.34 5.94 -5.31
N LYS A 97 14.62 6.27 -6.39
CA LYS A 97 13.21 5.89 -6.59
C LYS A 97 13.00 4.40 -6.36
N LYS A 98 13.87 3.59 -6.99
CA LYS A 98 13.82 2.13 -6.92
C LYS A 98 13.97 1.62 -5.48
N THR A 99 14.84 2.24 -4.69
CA THR A 99 15.06 1.83 -3.29
C THR A 99 13.83 2.13 -2.43
N ALA A 100 13.28 3.35 -2.53
CA ALA A 100 12.08 3.72 -1.78
C ALA A 100 10.86 2.85 -2.12
N GLU A 101 10.67 2.54 -3.40
CA GLU A 101 9.61 1.63 -3.86
C GLU A 101 9.82 0.21 -3.32
N GLN A 102 11.06 -0.28 -3.36
CA GLN A 102 11.40 -1.61 -2.89
C GLN A 102 11.17 -1.76 -1.38
N ASP A 103 11.52 -0.75 -0.58
CA ASP A 103 11.31 -0.77 0.87
C ASP A 103 9.82 -0.86 1.24
N LEU A 104 8.97 -0.07 0.57
CA LEU A 104 7.52 -0.15 0.73
C LEU A 104 7.00 -1.54 0.35
N VAL A 105 7.42 -2.06 -0.81
CA VAL A 105 6.97 -3.36 -1.31
C VAL A 105 7.38 -4.49 -0.36
N HIS A 106 8.63 -4.49 0.11
CA HIS A 106 9.11 -5.47 1.09
C HIS A 106 8.31 -5.42 2.40
N PHE A 107 8.03 -4.21 2.90
CA PHE A 107 7.21 -4.02 4.09
C PHE A 107 5.82 -4.65 3.92
N ILE A 108 5.12 -4.33 2.82
CA ILE A 108 3.78 -4.88 2.56
C ILE A 108 3.82 -6.40 2.35
N LEU A 109 4.81 -6.93 1.62
CA LEU A 109 4.94 -8.36 1.41
C LEU A 109 5.22 -9.13 2.70
N SER A 110 5.99 -8.55 3.64
CA SER A 110 6.18 -9.17 4.95
C SER A 110 4.84 -9.34 5.68
N MET A 111 3.96 -8.33 5.61
CA MET A 111 2.62 -8.43 6.15
C MET A 111 1.75 -9.45 5.41
N VAL A 112 1.88 -9.55 4.09
CA VAL A 112 1.16 -10.56 3.29
C VAL A 112 1.54 -11.97 3.75
N ILE A 113 2.84 -12.29 3.83
CA ILE A 113 3.35 -13.61 4.22
C ILE A 113 2.88 -13.98 5.64
N SER A 114 2.81 -13.01 6.55
CA SER A 114 2.29 -13.26 7.90
C SER A 114 0.79 -13.59 7.92
N ASN A 115 -0.01 -12.98 7.03
CA ASN A 115 -1.48 -13.03 7.10
C ASN A 115 -2.15 -14.03 6.12
N TYR A 116 -1.47 -14.43 5.05
CA TYR A 116 -2.02 -15.25 3.98
C TYR A 116 -1.24 -16.56 3.81
N GLU A 117 -1.94 -17.60 3.36
CA GLU A 117 -1.31 -18.82 2.84
C GLU A 117 -1.12 -18.63 1.34
N LEU A 118 0.10 -18.34 0.95
CA LEU A 118 0.50 -18.31 -0.45
C LEU A 118 1.03 -19.71 -0.76
N ASN A 119 0.21 -20.52 -1.44
CA ASN A 119 0.61 -21.83 -1.96
C ASN A 119 1.45 -21.67 -3.24
#